data_AF-A0A8B6Y4P2-F1
#
_entry.id   AF-A0A8B6Y4P2-F1
#
_cell.length_a   1.000
_cell.length_b   1.000
_cell.length_c   1.000
_cell.angle_alpha   90.00
_cell.angle_beta   90.00
_cell.angle_gamma   90.00
#
_symmetry.space_group_name_H-M   'P 1'
#
loop_
_entity.id
_entity.type
_entity.pdbx_description
1 polymer ?
#
loop_
_entity_poly.entity_id
_entity_poly.type
_entity_poly.pdbx_seq_one_letter_code
_entity_poly.pdbx_strand_id
1 'polypeptide(L)'
;LVRIAKVLGTDDLFEYLAKYEIELDQRFNDILGRHSKKRWDRFVTHENSHLLSTESFDLLDKLLRYDHNERLTAREAMEHPYFYPIVRQEPIKLGGESFQSAQIPSTITN
;
A
#
# COMPACT_ATOMS: atom_id res chain seq x y z
N LEU A 1 13.71 -0.85 12.19
CA LEU A 1 12.46 -1.32 12.86
C LEU A 1 11.74 -0.21 13.63
N VAL A 2 12.37 0.45 14.61
CA VAL A 2 11.68 1.40 15.52
C VAL A 2 10.91 2.53 14.81
N ARG A 3 11.42 3.07 13.70
CA ARG A 3 10.70 4.11 12.93
C ARG A 3 9.42 3.61 12.28
N ILE A 4 9.39 2.33 11.87
CA ILE A 4 8.23 1.68 11.26
C ILE A 4 7.16 1.45 12.35
N ALA A 5 7.59 0.91 13.51
CA ALA A 5 6.73 0.73 14.69
C ALA A 5 6.12 2.03 15.24
N LYS A 6 6.83 3.16 15.10
CA LYS A 6 6.30 4.49 15.46
C LYS A 6 5.15 4.96 14.56
N VAL A 7 4.99 4.38 13.37
CA VAL A 7 3.98 4.80 12.38
C VAL A 7 2.87 3.76 12.28
N LEU A 8 3.21 2.49 12.03
CA LEU A 8 2.22 1.42 11.95
C LEU A 8 1.69 1.00 13.33
N GLY A 9 2.41 1.32 14.41
CA GLY A 9 2.10 0.86 15.75
C GLY A 9 2.84 -0.42 16.11
N THR A 10 2.91 -0.70 17.41
CA THR A 10 3.56 -1.88 17.96
C THR A 10 2.62 -3.08 18.07
N ASP A 11 1.32 -2.85 18.14
CA ASP A 11 0.32 -3.92 18.33
C ASP A 11 0.33 -4.88 17.12
N ASP A 12 0.19 -4.36 15.89
CA ASP A 12 0.27 -5.15 14.65
C ASP A 12 1.65 -5.83 14.47
N LEU A 13 2.72 -5.26 15.02
CA LEU A 13 4.05 -5.88 15.00
C LEU A 13 4.09 -7.11 15.89
N PHE A 14 3.57 -7.02 17.12
CA PHE A 14 3.52 -8.16 18.04
C PHE A 14 2.59 -9.25 17.54
N GLU A 15 1.48 -8.90 16.90
CA GLU A 15 0.60 -9.86 16.22
C GLU A 15 1.34 -10.60 15.10
N TYR A 16 2.11 -9.87 14.28
CA TYR A 16 2.96 -10.47 13.25
C TYR A 16 4.04 -11.41 13.84
N LEU A 17 4.75 -10.98 14.89
CA LEU A 17 5.77 -11.81 15.54
C LEU A 17 5.16 -13.09 16.14
N ALA A 18 3.99 -12.98 16.77
CA ALA A 18 3.26 -14.12 17.32
C ALA A 18 2.77 -15.08 16.24
N LYS A 19 2.25 -14.55 15.12
CA LYS A 19 1.74 -15.36 14.00
C LYS A 19 2.81 -16.22 13.33
N TYR A 20 4.03 -15.70 13.22
CA TYR A 20 5.15 -16.39 12.55
C TYR A 20 6.17 -16.98 13.54
N GLU A 21 5.88 -16.96 14.85
CA GLU A 21 6.79 -17.42 15.93
C GLU A 21 8.20 -16.83 15.81
N ILE A 22 8.30 -15.56 15.44
CA ILE A 22 9.58 -14.87 15.27
C ILE A 22 10.06 -14.35 16.61
N GLU A 23 11.21 -14.82 17.08
CA GLU A 23 11.87 -14.28 18.25
C GLU A 23 12.48 -12.90 17.95
N LEU A 24 12.00 -11.90 18.68
CA LEU A 24 12.55 -10.56 18.62
C LEU A 24 13.68 -10.42 19.65
N ASP A 25 14.87 -10.04 19.18
CA ASP A 25 16.03 -9.81 20.04
C ASP A 25 15.71 -8.77 21.12
N GLN A 26 16.08 -9.08 22.37
CA GLN A 26 15.83 -8.26 23.57
C GLN A 26 16.26 -6.80 23.40
N ARG A 27 17.29 -6.51 22.61
CA ARG A 27 17.73 -5.14 22.30
C ARG A 27 16.64 -4.29 21.65
N PHE A 28 15.69 -4.92 20.96
CA PHE A 28 14.56 -4.24 20.33
C PHE A 28 13.40 -3.99 21.29
N ASN A 29 13.24 -4.81 22.34
CA ASN A 29 12.15 -4.67 23.31
C ASN A 29 12.20 -3.32 24.04
N ASP A 30 13.38 -2.89 24.48
CA ASP A 30 13.54 -1.63 25.20
C ASP A 30 13.34 -0.40 24.31
N ILE A 31 13.63 -0.51 23.01
CA ILE A 31 13.57 0.62 22.07
C ILE A 31 12.26 0.70 21.27
N LEU A 32 11.51 -0.39 21.16
CA LEU A 32 10.23 -0.41 20.45
C LEU A 32 9.12 0.28 21.24
N GLY A 33 9.21 0.26 22.57
CA GLY A 33 8.21 0.88 23.45
C GLY A 33 6.78 0.45 23.10
N ARG A 34 5.79 1.29 23.45
CA ARG A 34 4.41 1.13 22.97
C ARG A 34 4.04 2.32 22.10
N HIS A 35 3.66 2.05 20.86
CA HIS A 35 3.26 3.09 19.91
C HIS A 35 1.92 2.72 19.28
N SER A 36 1.00 3.67 19.24
CA SER A 36 -0.27 3.52 18.54
C SER A 36 -0.10 3.79 17.04
N LYS A 37 -0.91 3.11 16.22
CA LYS A 37 -0.97 3.35 14.78
C LYS A 37 -1.30 4.83 14.52
N LYS A 38 -0.47 5.49 13.72
CA LYS A 38 -0.68 6.88 13.33
C LYS A 38 -1.47 6.91 12.03
N ARG A 39 -2.51 7.74 12.00
CA ARG A 39 -3.22 8.06 10.75
C ARG A 39 -2.28 8.77 9.78
N TRP A 40 -2.41 8.45 8.50
CA TRP A 40 -1.64 9.07 7.42
C TRP A 40 -1.86 10.57 7.29
N ASP A 41 -3.04 11.07 7.69
CA ASP A 41 -3.37 12.49 7.75
C ASP A 41 -2.34 13.33 8.52
N ARG A 42 -1.66 12.73 9.51
CA ARG A 42 -0.63 13.42 10.31
C ARG A 42 0.62 13.78 9.50
N PHE A 43 0.85 13.09 8.38
CA PHE A 43 1.99 13.35 7.50
C PHE A 43 1.64 14.31 6.36
N VAL A 44 0.39 14.78 6.29
CA VAL A 44 -0.03 15.80 5.34
C VAL A 44 0.51 17.16 5.79
N THR A 45 1.25 17.80 4.90
CA THR A 45 1.77 19.15 5.02
C THR A 45 1.23 19.99 3.86
N HIS A 46 1.29 21.31 3.98
CA HIS A 46 0.82 22.21 2.91
C HIS A 46 1.58 21.99 1.58
N GLU A 47 2.85 21.63 1.67
CA GLU A 47 3.70 21.35 0.50
C GLU A 47 3.35 20.04 -0.18
N ASN A 48 2.92 18.99 0.55
CA ASN A 48 2.64 17.67 -0.04
C ASN A 48 1.15 17.42 -0.31
N SER A 49 0.25 18.29 0.18
CA SER A 49 -1.20 18.10 0.08
C SER A 49 -1.71 17.93 -1.35
N HIS A 50 -1.01 18.51 -2.34
CA HIS A 50 -1.41 18.40 -3.76
C HIS A 50 -1.04 17.05 -4.39
N LEU A 51 -0.15 16.28 -3.76
CA LEU A 51 0.28 14.96 -4.22
C LEU A 51 -0.53 13.82 -3.59
N LEU A 52 -1.33 14.13 -2.57
CA LEU A 52 -2.01 13.14 -1.75
C LEU A 52 -3.50 13.12 -2.10
N SER A 53 -3.99 11.95 -2.51
CA SER A 53 -5.42 11.66 -2.63
C SER A 53 -5.81 10.53 -1.68
N THR A 54 -7.12 10.34 -1.47
CA THR A 54 -7.65 9.22 -0.68
C THR A 54 -7.15 7.87 -1.21
N GLU A 55 -7.03 7.74 -2.53
CA GLU A 55 -6.52 6.54 -3.20
C GLU A 55 -5.02 6.33 -2.95
N SER A 56 -4.23 7.41 -2.82
CA SER A 56 -2.81 7.32 -2.48
C SER A 56 -2.61 6.71 -1.10
N PHE A 57 -3.41 7.13 -0.12
CA PHE A 57 -3.35 6.58 1.23
C PHE A 57 -3.80 5.12 1.30
N ASP A 58 -4.83 4.75 0.52
CA ASP A 58 -5.30 3.37 0.43
C ASP A 58 -4.22 2.45 -0.16
N LEU A 59 -3.56 2.89 -1.23
CA LEU A 59 -2.40 2.17 -1.78
C LEU A 59 -1.27 2.03 -0.76
N LEU A 60 -0.93 3.12 -0.06
CA LEU A 60 0.11 3.12 0.97
C LEU A 60 -0.22 2.16 2.13
N ASP A 61 -1.47 2.13 2.61
CA ASP A 61 -1.88 1.24 3.71
C ASP A 61 -1.84 -0.23 3.31
N LYS A 62 -2.12 -0.56 2.03
CA LYS A 62 -2.03 -1.93 1.50
C LYS A 62 -0.59 -2.38 1.22
N LEU A 63 0.34 -1.45 0.99
CA LEU A 63 1.76 -1.75 0.81
C LEU A 63 2.52 -1.83 2.14
N LEU A 64 2.20 -0.93 3.07
CA LEU A 64 2.85 -0.83 4.38
C LEU A 64 2.09 -1.70 5.40
N ARG A 65 2.23 -3.02 5.25
CA ARG A 65 1.76 -4.03 6.20
C ARG A 65 2.94 -4.82 6.78
N TYR A 66 2.84 -5.17 8.07
CA TYR A 66 3.83 -6.05 8.71
C TYR A 66 3.82 -7.43 8.06
N ASP A 67 2.63 -8.03 7.94
CA ASP A 67 2.46 -9.30 7.26
C ASP A 67 2.80 -9.15 5.78
N HIS A 68 3.83 -9.87 5.36
CA HIS A 68 4.29 -9.87 3.97
C HIS A 68 3.28 -10.53 3.04
N ASN A 69 2.43 -11.43 3.53
CA ASN A 69 1.41 -12.10 2.72
C ASN A 69 0.20 -11.19 2.44
N GLU A 70 -0.04 -10.18 3.27
CA GLU A 70 -1.09 -9.18 3.03
C GLU A 70 -0.61 -8.01 2.17
N ARG A 71 0.69 -7.93 1.88
CA ARG A 71 1.22 -6.85 1.04
C ARG A 71 0.73 -7.04 -0.38
N LEU A 72 0.21 -5.96 -0.93
CA LEU A 72 -0.26 -5.92 -2.29
C LEU A 72 0.88 -6.29 -3.27
N THR A 73 0.62 -7.21 -4.19
CA THR A 73 1.62 -7.60 -5.19
C THR A 73 1.84 -6.49 -6.21
N ALA A 74 2.97 -6.51 -6.93
CA ALA A 74 3.26 -5.48 -7.94
C ALA A 74 2.16 -5.39 -9.02
N ARG A 75 1.61 -6.54 -9.44
CA ARG A 75 0.51 -6.60 -10.41
C ARG A 75 -0.77 -5.96 -9.87
N GLU A 76 -1.17 -6.35 -8.66
CA GLU A 76 -2.35 -5.74 -8.00
C GLU A 76 -2.13 -4.25 -7.75
N ALA A 77 -0.90 -3.82 -7.48
CA ALA A 77 -0.58 -2.43 -7.22
C ALA A 77 -0.76 -1.60 -8.47
N MET A 78 -0.36 -2.12 -9.63
CA MET A 78 -0.58 -1.49 -10.92
C MET A 78 -2.06 -1.40 -11.31
N GLU A 79 -2.89 -2.32 -10.80
CA GLU A 79 -4.36 -2.33 -10.98
C GLU A 79 -5.10 -1.41 -9.98
N HIS A 80 -4.38 -0.72 -9.08
CA HIS A 80 -4.99 0.16 -8.11
C HIS A 80 -5.58 1.43 -8.75
N PRO A 81 -6.75 1.94 -8.29
CA PRO A 81 -7.36 3.17 -8.82
C PRO A 81 -6.42 4.38 -8.90
N TYR A 82 -5.47 4.45 -7.97
CA TYR A 82 -4.41 5.47 -7.98
C TYR A 82 -3.64 5.54 -9.31
N PHE A 83 -3.43 4.42 -9.99
CA PHE A 83 -2.72 4.37 -11.28
C PHE A 83 -3.65 4.43 -12.49
N TYR A 84 -4.99 4.48 -12.32
CA TYR A 84 -5.93 4.52 -13.45
C TYR A 84 -5.69 5.68 -14.44
N PRO A 85 -5.37 6.91 -13.99
CA PRO A 85 -5.05 7.99 -14.91
C PRO A 85 -3.81 7.68 -15.77
N ILE A 86 -2.83 6.97 -15.22
CA ILE A 86 -1.57 6.62 -15.88
C ILE A 86 -1.78 5.45 -16.84
N VAL A 87 -2.46 4.38 -16.41
CA VAL A 87 -2.76 3.20 -17.24
C VAL A 87 -3.62 3.56 -18.45
N ARG A 88 -4.50 4.56 -18.33
CA ARG A 88 -5.29 5.08 -19.46
C ARG A 88 -4.46 5.91 -20.46
N GLN A 89 -3.36 6.53 -20.03
CA GLN A 89 -2.49 7.35 -20.87
C GLN A 89 -1.35 6.54 -21.51
N GLU A 90 -0.80 5.57 -20.77
CA GLU A 90 0.19 4.62 -21.25
C GLU A 90 -0.32 3.19 -21.02
N PRO A 91 -0.87 2.51 -22.04
CA PRO A 91 -1.08 1.07 -21.93
C PRO A 91 0.29 0.45 -21.71
N ILE A 92 0.48 -0.16 -20.54
CA ILE A 92 1.72 -0.78 -20.11
C ILE A 92 2.20 -1.73 -21.22
N LYS A 93 3.20 -1.29 -22.00
CA LYS A 93 3.95 -2.16 -22.91
C LYS A 93 4.96 -2.95 -22.09
N LEU A 94 4.48 -3.80 -21.17
CA LEU A 94 5.29 -4.89 -20.66
C LEU A 94 5.55 -5.81 -21.85
N GLY A 95 6.84 -6.08 -22.09
CA GLY A 95 7.34 -6.69 -23.32
C GLY A 95 6.47 -7.83 -23.84
N GLY A 96 5.99 -7.65 -25.07
CA GLY A 96 5.57 -8.71 -25.97
C GLY A 96 4.54 -9.71 -25.45
N GLU A 97 3.33 -9.26 -25.13
CA GLU A 97 2.11 -10.03 -25.45
C GLU A 97 0.87 -9.12 -25.38
N SER A 98 0.23 -8.99 -26.52
CA SER A 98 -1.00 -8.23 -26.75
C SER A 98 -2.18 -8.79 -25.96
N PHE A 99 -2.54 -8.17 -24.85
CA PHE A 99 -3.86 -8.35 -24.24
C PHE A 99 -4.87 -7.41 -24.89
N GLN A 100 -5.47 -7.91 -25.95
CA GLN A 100 -6.63 -7.33 -26.59
C GLN A 100 -7.88 -7.90 -25.90
N SER A 101 -8.57 -7.11 -25.09
CA SER A 101 -10.03 -7.22 -24.88
C SER A 101 -10.54 -6.28 -23.78
N ALA A 102 -11.19 -5.21 -24.22
CA ALA A 102 -12.45 -4.79 -23.64
C ALA A 102 -13.21 -4.02 -24.72
N GLN A 103 -13.85 -4.77 -25.61
CA GLN A 103 -14.94 -4.28 -26.43
C GLN A 103 -15.97 -3.64 -25.50
N ILE A 104 -16.08 -2.32 -25.57
CA ILE A 104 -17.28 -1.61 -25.11
C ILE A 104 -18.35 -1.94 -26.16
N PRO A 105 -19.48 -2.60 -25.82
CA PRO A 105 -20.53 -2.81 -26.78
C PRO A 105 -21.18 -1.45 -27.11
N SER A 106 -20.90 -0.96 -28.32
CA SER A 106 -21.59 0.17 -28.93
C SER A 106 -22.91 -0.32 -29.55
N THR A 107 -23.99 -0.31 -28.78
CA THR A 107 -25.39 -0.23 -29.27
C THR A 107 -26.22 0.17 -28.04
N ILE A 108 -26.99 1.26 -28.00
CA ILE A 108 -28.11 1.62 -28.86
C ILE A 108 -28.30 3.15 -28.82
N THR A 109 -28.33 3.83 -29.96
CA THR A 109 -29.07 5.10 -30.14
C THR A 109 -29.56 5.17 -31.58
N ASN A 110 -30.88 5.06 -31.69
CA ASN A 110 -31.81 5.41 -32.78
C ASN A 110 -31.62 4.78 -34.15
#